data_AF-A0A8T0ZEU2-F1
#
_entry.id   AF-A0A8T0ZEU2-F1
#
_cell.length_a   1.000
_cell.length_b   1.000
_cell.length_c   1.000
_cell.angle_alpha   90.00
_cell.angle_beta   90.00
_cell.angle_gamma   90.00
#
_symmetry.space_group_name_H-M   'P 1'
#
loop_
_entity.id
_entity.type
_entity.pdbx_description
1 polymer ?
#
loop_
_entity_poly.entity_id
_entity_poly.type
_entity_poly.pdbx_seq_one_letter_code
_entity_poly.pdbx_strand_id
1 'polypeptide(L)'
;MQVVPPNSPDLNCLDLGLFSAIQARQRLRTPHNIEELVEAVKAAYWELPPSTINAAFWSLQGSMDLCILDGGGNAFKPPHIGKEKLQREGRLPESVQCSPETAAIMSRLRIA
;
A
#
# COMPACT_ATOMS: atom_id res chain seq x y z
N MET A 1 -16.24 -7.64 -3.16
CA MET A 1 -15.17 -8.39 -3.86
C MET A 1 -14.23 -7.34 -4.45
N GLN A 2 -13.00 -7.19 -3.94
CA GLN A 2 -12.03 -6.26 -4.54
C GLN A 2 -11.60 -6.84 -5.89
N VAL A 3 -11.71 -6.03 -6.95
CA VAL A 3 -11.20 -6.41 -8.27
C VAL A 3 -9.72 -6.04 -8.30
N VAL A 4 -8.85 -7.04 -8.27
CA VAL A 4 -7.40 -6.89 -8.41
C VAL A 4 -7.00 -7.59 -9.71
N PRO A 5 -6.24 -6.93 -10.61
CA PRO A 5 -5.74 -7.59 -11.81
C PRO A 5 -4.89 -8.82 -11.45
N PRO A 6 -4.91 -9.90 -12.27
CA PRO A 6 -4.03 -11.04 -12.06
C PRO A 6 -2.56 -10.63 -11.92
N ASN A 7 -1.81 -11.33 -11.07
CA ASN A 7 -0.37 -11.11 -10.86
C ASN A 7 0.03 -9.66 -10.54
N SER A 8 -0.83 -8.90 -9.87
CA SER A 8 -0.58 -7.49 -9.53
C SER A 8 -0.61 -7.26 -8.02
N PRO A 9 0.39 -7.79 -7.27
CA PRO A 9 0.48 -7.58 -5.82
C PRO A 9 0.62 -6.08 -5.48
N ASP A 10 1.22 -5.29 -6.38
CA ASP A 10 1.35 -3.84 -6.24
C ASP A 10 0.02 -3.08 -6.32
N LEU A 11 -1.08 -3.77 -6.66
CA LEU A 11 -2.45 -3.25 -6.65
C LEU A 11 -3.28 -3.82 -5.49
N ASN A 12 -2.66 -4.51 -4.53
CA ASN A 12 -3.28 -4.98 -3.31
C ASN A 12 -2.70 -4.26 -2.07
N CYS A 13 -3.51 -3.45 -1.41
CA CYS A 13 -3.11 -2.71 -0.21
C CYS A 13 -2.60 -3.62 0.92
N LEU A 14 -3.12 -4.85 1.02
CA LEU A 14 -2.74 -5.78 2.08
C LEU A 14 -1.30 -6.28 1.87
N ASP A 15 -0.95 -6.61 0.62
CA ASP A 15 0.38 -7.08 0.23
C ASP A 15 1.40 -5.95 0.26
N LEU A 16 1.01 -4.74 -0.15
CA LEU A 16 1.88 -3.56 -0.22
C LEU A 16 2.44 -3.09 1.13
N GLY A 17 1.79 -3.41 2.25
CA GLY A 17 2.26 -2.87 3.53
C GLY A 17 1.63 -3.44 4.79
N LEU A 18 0.40 -3.96 4.75
CA LEU A 18 -0.24 -4.45 5.96
C LEU A 18 0.43 -5.74 6.46
N PHE A 19 0.54 -6.76 5.61
CA PHE A 19 1.11 -8.05 6.02
C PHE A 19 2.59 -7.94 6.41
N SER A 20 3.37 -7.16 5.67
CA SER A 20 4.78 -6.93 5.99
C SER A 20 4.95 -6.20 7.33
N ALA A 21 4.10 -5.22 7.64
CA ALA A 21 4.14 -4.51 8.92
C ALA A 21 3.70 -5.39 10.10
N ILE A 22 2.63 -6.18 9.94
CA ILE A 22 2.21 -7.16 10.96
C ILE A 22 3.35 -8.15 11.21
N GLN A 23 3.96 -8.70 10.16
CA GLN A 23 5.03 -9.66 10.28
C GLN A 23 6.28 -9.06 10.94
N ALA A 24 6.66 -7.84 10.59
CA ALA A 24 7.78 -7.14 11.22
C ALA A 24 7.58 -6.99 12.74
N ARG A 25 6.35 -6.69 13.19
CA ARG A 25 6.01 -6.60 14.61
C ARG A 25 5.90 -7.96 15.28
N GLN A 26 5.28 -8.93 14.63
CA GLN A 26 5.16 -10.29 15.14
C GLN A 26 6.54 -10.91 15.43
N ARG A 27 7.55 -10.62 14.59
CA ARG A 27 8.94 -11.06 14.78
C ARG A 27 9.63 -10.47 16.03
N LEU A 28 9.07 -9.44 16.65
CA LEU A 28 9.54 -8.93 17.95
C LEU A 28 9.10 -9.83 19.13
N ARG A 29 8.27 -10.84 18.87
CA ARG A 29 7.81 -11.85 19.82
C ARG A 29 8.41 -13.20 19.47
N THR A 30 8.50 -14.08 20.47
CA THR A 30 9.04 -15.44 20.29
C THR A 30 8.00 -16.46 20.75
N PRO A 31 6.97 -16.74 19.92
CA PRO A 31 5.96 -17.74 20.24
C PRO A 31 6.52 -19.16 20.16
N HIS A 32 6.08 -20.06 21.04
CA HIS A 32 6.56 -21.45 21.14
C HIS A 32 5.54 -22.48 20.63
N ASN A 33 4.32 -22.05 20.33
CA ASN A 33 3.24 -22.88 19.79
C ASN A 33 2.35 -22.05 18.86
N ILE A 34 1.37 -22.71 18.23
CA ILE A 34 0.49 -22.09 17.24
C ILE A 34 -0.42 -21.05 17.92
N GLU A 35 -0.90 -21.34 19.13
CA GLU A 35 -1.77 -20.46 19.90
C GLU A 35 -1.06 -19.13 20.23
N GLU A 36 0.17 -19.20 20.72
CA GLU A 36 1.02 -18.04 20.99
C GLU A 36 1.34 -17.27 19.70
N LEU A 37 1.54 -17.95 18.58
CA LEU A 37 1.77 -17.31 17.28
C LEU A 37 0.53 -16.53 16.83
N VAL A 38 -0.66 -17.12 16.95
CA VAL A 38 -1.94 -16.48 16.62
C VAL A 38 -2.15 -15.23 17.49
N GLU A 39 -1.92 -15.32 18.80
CA GLU A 39 -2.02 -14.17 19.69
C GLU A 39 -0.97 -13.09 19.38
N ALA A 40 0.26 -13.49 19.04
CA ALA A 40 1.31 -12.57 18.62
C ALA A 40 0.93 -11.82 17.33
N VAL A 41 0.29 -12.46 16.36
CA VAL A 41 -0.21 -11.82 15.12
C VAL A 41 -1.37 -10.87 15.43
N LYS A 42 -2.35 -11.30 16.24
CA LYS A 42 -3.50 -10.45 16.64
C LYS A 42 -3.03 -9.19 17.34
N ALA A 43 -2.16 -9.32 18.34
CA ALA A 43 -1.64 -8.17 19.05
C ALA A 43 -0.77 -7.28 18.14
N ALA A 44 0.01 -7.87 17.22
CA ALA A 44 0.76 -7.08 16.23
C ALA A 44 -0.17 -6.24 15.34
N TYR A 45 -1.31 -6.78 14.92
CA TYR A 45 -2.34 -6.04 14.18
C TYR A 45 -2.93 -4.90 15.01
N TRP A 46 -3.35 -5.16 16.25
CA TRP A 46 -3.99 -4.14 17.10
C TRP A 46 -3.06 -2.99 17.49
N GLU A 47 -1.76 -3.25 17.57
CA GLU A 47 -0.79 -2.22 17.90
C GLU A 47 -0.28 -1.44 16.67
N LEU A 48 -0.68 -1.81 15.46
CA LEU A 48 -0.26 -1.07 14.27
C LEU A 48 -0.79 0.36 14.33
N PRO A 49 0.07 1.36 14.12
CA PRO A 49 -0.40 2.74 14.07
C PRO A 49 -1.25 2.93 12.80
N PRO A 50 -2.35 3.70 12.86
CA PRO A 50 -3.20 3.97 11.70
C PRO A 50 -2.44 4.53 10.49
N SER A 51 -1.33 5.23 10.75
CA SER A 51 -0.42 5.75 9.73
C SER A 51 0.18 4.67 8.84
N THR A 52 0.39 3.45 9.33
CA THR A 52 0.93 2.34 8.52
C THR A 52 -0.05 1.95 7.42
N ILE A 53 -1.35 1.88 7.76
CA ILE A 53 -2.41 1.61 6.79
C ILE A 53 -2.48 2.76 5.79
N ASN A 54 -2.43 4.02 6.25
CA ASN A 54 -2.40 5.18 5.34
C ASN A 54 -1.21 5.12 4.37
N ALA A 55 -0.02 4.76 4.86
CA ALA A 55 1.16 4.59 4.03
C ALA A 55 1.00 3.49 2.96
N ALA A 56 0.29 2.39 3.27
CA ALA A 56 -0.03 1.34 2.30
C ALA A 56 -1.02 1.84 1.22
N PHE A 57 -2.07 2.58 1.59
CA PHE A 57 -2.97 3.23 0.63
C PHE A 57 -2.23 4.21 -0.29
N TRP A 58 -1.25 4.93 0.25
CA TRP A 58 -0.39 5.81 -0.53
C TRP A 58 0.49 5.05 -1.54
N SER A 59 0.98 3.85 -1.20
CA SER A 59 1.66 2.98 -2.19
C SER A 59 0.69 2.62 -3.30
N LEU A 60 -0.51 2.20 -2.93
CA LEU A 60 -1.51 1.73 -3.88
C LEU A 60 -1.88 2.81 -4.90
N GLN A 61 -2.12 4.04 -4.45
CA GLN A 61 -2.43 5.15 -5.35
C GLN A 61 -1.27 5.47 -6.30
N GLY A 62 -0.02 5.42 -5.81
CA GLY A 62 1.16 5.57 -6.66
C GLY A 62 1.33 4.44 -7.68
N SER A 63 1.09 3.19 -7.28
CA SER A 63 1.08 2.04 -8.19
C SER A 63 -0.02 2.13 -9.24
N MET A 64 -1.21 2.63 -8.88
CA MET A 64 -2.31 2.87 -9.82
C MET A 64 -1.96 3.94 -10.86
N ASP A 65 -1.31 5.03 -10.44
CA ASP A 65 -0.84 6.08 -11.35
C ASP A 65 0.13 5.51 -12.38
N LEU A 66 1.15 4.76 -11.93
CA LEU A 66 2.13 4.13 -12.83
C LEU A 66 1.50 3.06 -13.73
N CYS A 67 0.55 2.28 -13.23
CA CYS A 67 -0.20 1.31 -14.01
C CYS A 67 -0.94 1.99 -15.17
N ILE A 68 -1.60 3.13 -14.92
CA ILE A 68 -2.31 3.88 -15.96
C ILE A 68 -1.32 4.45 -16.99
N LEU A 69 -0.18 4.99 -16.53
CA LEU A 69 0.87 5.50 -17.41
C LEU A 69 1.48 4.40 -18.30
N ASP A 70 1.56 3.17 -17.80
CA ASP A 70 2.02 1.98 -18.52
C ASP A 70 0.90 1.27 -19.32
N GLY A 71 -0.26 1.92 -19.49
CA GLY A 71 -1.37 1.37 -20.29
C GLY A 71 -2.00 0.11 -19.69
N GLY A 72 -1.95 -0.05 -18.36
CA GLY A 72 -2.44 -1.23 -17.63
C GLY A 72 -1.38 -2.30 -17.35
N GLY A 73 -0.12 -2.05 -17.72
CA GLY A 73 1.01 -2.91 -17.38
C GLY A 73 1.38 -2.85 -15.89
N ASN A 74 2.15 -3.84 -15.44
CA ASN A 74 2.62 -3.98 -14.06
C ASN A 74 4.16 -4.02 -13.94
N ALA A 75 4.88 -3.65 -15.00
CA ALA A 75 6.34 -3.68 -15.06
C ALA A 75 7.01 -2.43 -14.45
N PHE A 76 6.24 -1.62 -13.72
CA PHE A 76 6.72 -0.40 -13.10
C PHE A 76 7.39 -0.66 -11.75
N LYS A 77 8.29 0.23 -11.34
CA LYS A 77 8.86 0.21 -9.99
C LYS A 77 7.99 1.06 -9.07
N PRO A 78 7.47 0.53 -7.95
CA PRO A 78 6.69 1.32 -7.01
C PRO A 78 7.44 2.60 -6.57
N PRO A 79 6.78 3.76 -6.57
CA PRO A 79 7.45 5.03 -6.34
C PRO A 79 7.78 5.19 -4.85
N HIS A 80 9.04 5.50 -4.54
CA HIS A 80 9.49 5.71 -3.16
C HIS A 80 9.28 7.18 -2.72
N ILE A 81 8.05 7.53 -2.35
CA ILE A 81 7.64 8.91 -2.02
C ILE A 81 8.01 9.40 -0.61
N GLY A 82 8.91 8.70 0.09
CA GLY A 82 9.47 9.17 1.37
C GLY A 82 8.43 9.30 2.49
N LYS A 83 7.45 8.39 2.53
CA LYS A 83 6.28 8.46 3.43
C LYS A 83 6.64 8.59 4.91
N GLU A 84 7.67 7.87 5.35
CA GLU A 84 8.15 7.94 6.74
C GLU A 84 8.64 9.34 7.11
N LYS A 85 9.32 10.01 6.17
CA LYS A 85 9.77 11.39 6.34
C LYS A 85 8.58 12.34 6.40
N LEU A 86 7.63 12.22 5.47
CA LEU A 86 6.41 13.02 5.44
C LEU A 86 5.59 12.84 6.73
N GLN A 87 5.50 11.61 7.22
CA GLN A 87 4.83 11.30 8.47
C GLN A 87 5.53 11.96 9.66
N ARG A 88 6.86 11.86 9.76
CA ARG A 88 7.64 12.48 10.83
C ARG A 88 7.49 14.01 10.84
N GLU A 89 7.34 14.62 9.67
CA GLU A 89 7.12 16.05 9.50
C GLU A 89 5.64 16.47 9.73
N GLY A 90 4.72 15.53 9.96
CA GLY A 90 3.28 15.82 10.05
C GLY A 90 2.67 16.30 8.73
N ARG A 91 3.35 16.03 7.61
CA ARG A 91 2.98 16.47 6.25
C ARG A 91 2.47 15.32 5.39
N LEU A 92 2.12 14.20 6.00
CA LEU A 92 1.56 13.05 5.28
C LEU A 92 0.14 13.42 4.81
N PRO A 93 -0.11 13.56 3.50
CA PRO A 93 -1.40 14.02 3.01
C PRO A 93 -2.47 12.92 3.10
N GLU A 94 -3.74 13.29 3.06
CA GLU A 94 -4.85 12.32 3.16
C GLU A 94 -5.06 11.53 1.86
N SER A 95 -4.75 12.12 0.70
CA SER A 95 -4.82 11.46 -0.60
C SER A 95 -3.74 11.97 -1.57
N VAL A 96 -3.33 11.11 -2.51
CA VAL A 96 -2.42 11.43 -3.61
C VAL A 96 -3.26 11.94 -4.78
N GLN A 97 -2.85 13.06 -5.36
CA GLN A 97 -3.39 13.52 -6.64
C GLN A 97 -2.76 12.73 -7.78
N CYS A 98 -3.56 12.31 -8.77
CA CYS A 98 -3.02 11.69 -9.99
C CYS A 98 -2.02 12.63 -10.66
N SER A 99 -1.02 12.07 -11.34
CA SER A 99 -0.13 12.88 -12.16
C SER A 99 -0.92 13.57 -13.28
N PRO A 100 -0.49 14.76 -13.75
CA PRO A 100 -1.14 15.44 -14.87
C PRO A 100 -1.27 14.56 -16.11
N GLU A 101 -0.29 13.69 -16.36
CA GLU A 101 -0.25 12.73 -17.45
C GLU A 101 -1.35 11.67 -17.29
N THR A 102 -1.47 11.04 -16.12
CA THR A 102 -2.56 10.11 -15.80
C THR A 102 -3.92 10.78 -15.94
N ALA A 103 -4.07 12.01 -15.42
CA ALA A 103 -5.30 12.76 -15.53
C ALA A 103 -5.69 13.02 -16.99
N ALA A 104 -4.71 13.34 -17.85
CA ALA A 104 -4.92 13.50 -19.29
C ALA A 104 -5.37 12.20 -19.97
N ILE A 105 -4.72 11.07 -19.67
CA ILE A 105 -5.13 9.74 -20.18
C ILE A 105 -6.57 9.41 -19.76
N MET A 106 -6.88 9.55 -18.47
CA MET A 106 -8.21 9.27 -17.92
C MET A 106 -9.29 10.17 -18.53
N SER A 107 -8.98 11.43 -18.82
CA SER A 107 -9.91 12.35 -19.47
C SER A 107 -10.26 11.91 -20.90
N ARG A 108 -9.32 11.30 -21.62
CA ARG A 108 -9.54 10.79 -22.99
C ARG A 108 -10.36 9.51 -23.00
N LEU A 109 -10.12 8.63 -22.02
CA LEU A 109 -10.87 7.38 -21.87
C LEU A 109 -12.33 7.60 -21.45
N ARG A 110 -12.66 8.71 -20.78
CA ARG A 110 -14.03 9.06 -20.39
C ARG A 110 -14.91 9.57 -21.54
N ILE A 111 -14.33 9.84 -22.71
CA ILE A 111 -15.04 10.39 -23.89
C ILE A 111 -15.27 9.30 -24.96
N ALA A 112 -14.77 8.07 -24.75
CA ALA A 112 -14.97 6.93 -25.64
C ALA A 112 -16.12 6.01 -25.18
#